data_AF-A0A9X3H733-F1
#
_entry.id   AF-A0A9X3H733-F1
#
_cell.length_a   1.000
_cell.length_b   1.000
_cell.length_c   1.000
_cell.angle_alpha   90.00
_cell.angle_beta   90.00
_cell.angle_gamma   90.00
#
_symmetry.space_group_name_H-M   'P 1'
#
loop_
_entity.id
_entity.type
_entity.pdbx_description
1 polymer ?
#
loop_
_entity_poly.entity_id
_entity_poly.type
_entity_poly.pdbx_seq_one_letter_code
_entity_poly.pdbx_strand_id
1 'polypeptide(L)'
;MRFSTLTLAYLAIILVSACSAEFSSDQTTAVLASAEPNFEQSSDQTIDRGTIEQNPLINPEGMTVITRFTSPDGFDRVGIWPRGFETYLRTLPLKAHESPVKYYNGSEKTDYGYWAAVIDMPIGNRDLHQCADAIMRLRAEYLWSTEQYDKIHFNFVNGFNAEYSKWRNGQRIKVNGNDVRWVNSAMPSTSYESFWKYMEMVFSYAGTASLVNELKPVELSEMQIGDVFIRGGSPGHAVIVIDMAVNTDTDESVYLLAQSYMPAQEMHILTNPNDAALSPWYKLEEVEEINTPEWRFDKTELRRFQD
;
A
#
# COMPACT_ATOMS: atom_id res chain seq x y z
N MET A 1 42.18 61.32 3.71
CA MET A 1 42.32 61.65 5.15
C MET A 1 40.95 61.46 5.78
N ARG A 2 40.68 60.28 6.34
CA ARG A 2 40.82 59.91 7.77
C ARG A 2 39.70 60.46 8.67
N PHE A 3 38.78 59.53 9.03
CA PHE A 3 37.99 59.34 10.27
C PHE A 3 37.06 60.51 10.71
N SER A 4 35.86 60.30 11.25
CA SER A 4 35.43 59.28 12.21
C SER A 4 33.91 59.05 12.19
N THR A 5 33.55 57.79 12.39
CA THR A 5 32.23 57.20 12.64
C THR A 5 31.67 57.56 14.02
N LEU A 6 30.34 57.70 14.15
CA LEU A 6 29.62 57.36 15.38
C LEU A 6 28.18 56.92 15.04
N THR A 7 27.97 55.62 15.05
CA THR A 7 26.68 54.93 14.91
C THR A 7 26.15 54.66 16.32
N LEU A 8 24.94 55.12 16.65
CA LEU A 8 24.26 54.75 17.90
C LEU A 8 23.78 53.29 17.79
N ALA A 9 24.35 52.42 18.62
CA ALA A 9 23.88 51.06 18.84
C ALA A 9 22.99 51.03 20.10
N TYR A 10 21.74 50.59 19.95
CA TYR A 10 20.89 50.20 21.08
C TYR A 10 21.24 48.77 21.49
N LEU A 11 21.75 48.61 22.70
CA LEU A 11 22.08 47.33 23.32
C LEU A 11 20.88 46.86 24.16
N ALA A 12 20.14 45.85 23.70
CA ALA A 12 19.16 45.15 24.53
C ALA A 12 19.86 43.98 25.23
N ILE A 13 20.08 44.11 26.54
CA ILE A 13 20.60 43.06 27.41
C ILE A 13 19.42 42.14 27.77
N ILE A 14 19.38 40.94 27.20
CA ILE A 14 18.54 39.86 27.70
C ILE A 14 19.44 38.90 28.49
N LEU A 15 19.32 38.96 29.81
CA LEU A 15 19.84 37.96 30.74
C LEU A 15 18.90 36.75 30.71
N VAL A 16 19.34 35.63 30.13
CA VAL A 16 18.74 34.31 30.43
C VAL A 16 19.78 33.54 31.22
N SER A 17 19.53 33.42 32.52
CA SER A 17 20.35 32.64 33.44
C SER A 17 20.13 31.15 33.16
N ALA A 18 21.21 30.44 32.88
CA ALA A 18 21.25 28.98 32.89
C ALA A 18 21.07 28.48 34.32
N CYS A 19 20.17 27.52 34.51
CA CYS A 19 20.15 26.64 35.68
C CYS A 19 20.01 25.21 35.20
N SER A 20 21.14 24.51 35.20
CA SER A 20 21.26 23.06 35.22
C SER A 20 20.95 22.55 36.62
N ALA A 21 20.09 21.54 36.75
CA ALA A 21 20.06 20.66 37.91
C ALA A 21 19.48 19.29 37.52
N GLU A 22 20.34 18.28 37.64
CA GLU A 22 20.03 16.85 37.69
C GLU A 22 19.08 16.56 38.86
N PHE A 23 18.19 15.57 38.74
CA PHE A 23 17.70 14.87 39.93
C PHE A 23 17.29 13.42 39.65
N SER A 24 17.80 12.55 40.52
CA SER A 24 17.69 11.10 40.59
C SER A 24 16.49 10.65 41.44
N SER A 25 16.12 9.36 41.29
CA SER A 25 15.35 8.45 42.17
C SER A 25 15.03 8.98 43.60
N ASP A 26 13.85 8.78 44.19
CA ASP A 26 13.34 7.48 44.68
C ASP A 26 12.00 7.68 45.44
N GLN A 27 11.21 6.60 45.52
CA GLN A 27 10.16 6.26 46.51
C GLN A 27 9.05 7.25 46.93
N THR A 28 7.80 6.87 46.64
CA THR A 28 6.78 6.69 47.71
C THR A 28 5.82 5.56 47.32
N THR A 29 5.80 4.54 48.16
CA THR A 29 4.94 3.36 48.15
C THR A 29 3.59 3.67 48.82
N ALA A 30 2.49 3.19 48.23
CA ALA A 30 1.24 2.95 48.95
C ALA A 30 0.70 1.58 48.51
N VAL A 31 0.79 0.65 49.45
CA VAL A 31 0.36 -0.76 49.37
C VAL A 31 -1.12 -0.83 49.72
N LEU A 32 -1.95 -1.41 48.85
CA LEU A 32 -3.18 -2.10 49.26
C LEU A 32 -3.32 -3.38 48.41
N ALA A 33 -3.61 -4.47 49.11
CA ALA A 33 -3.43 -5.85 48.73
C ALA A 33 -4.37 -6.32 47.60
N SER A 34 -3.83 -7.08 46.65
CA SER A 34 -4.60 -7.95 45.77
C SER A 34 -4.78 -9.32 46.44
N ALA A 35 -6.02 -9.63 46.80
CA ALA A 35 -6.44 -10.98 47.13
C ALA A 35 -6.50 -11.83 45.84
N GLU A 36 -5.79 -12.95 45.81
CA GLU A 36 -5.94 -13.96 44.77
C GLU A 36 -7.23 -14.77 45.03
N PRO A 37 -8.09 -15.00 44.02
CA PRO A 37 -9.10 -16.02 44.13
C PRO A 37 -8.49 -17.38 43.75
N ASN A 38 -8.46 -18.25 44.75
CA ASN A 38 -8.25 -19.68 44.63
C ASN A 38 -9.37 -20.28 43.76
N PHE A 39 -9.04 -20.83 42.59
CA PHE A 39 -9.97 -21.62 41.78
C PHE A 39 -9.51 -23.07 41.74
N GLU A 40 -10.28 -23.90 42.43
CA GLU A 40 -10.18 -25.35 42.47
C GLU A 40 -10.34 -25.96 41.07
N GLN A 41 -9.48 -26.94 40.76
CA GLN A 41 -9.64 -27.85 39.64
C GLN A 41 -10.93 -28.67 39.81
N SER A 42 -11.83 -28.60 38.83
CA SER A 42 -12.88 -29.60 38.64
C SER A 42 -13.23 -29.81 37.18
N SER A 43 -12.95 -31.04 36.72
CA SER A 43 -13.66 -31.85 35.72
C SER A 43 -14.01 -31.28 34.35
N ASP A 44 -13.31 -31.81 33.34
CA ASP A 44 -13.86 -32.49 32.15
C ASP A 44 -15.14 -31.91 31.52
N GLN A 45 -14.92 -31.05 30.52
CA GLN A 45 -15.83 -30.82 29.41
C GLN A 45 -14.97 -30.84 28.15
N THR A 46 -14.96 -31.97 27.45
CA THR A 46 -14.51 -32.06 26.06
C THR A 46 -15.38 -31.14 25.22
N ILE A 47 -14.87 -29.93 24.95
CA ILE A 47 -15.45 -29.06 23.92
C ILE A 47 -15.12 -29.71 22.59
N ASP A 48 -16.16 -30.32 22.02
CA ASP A 48 -16.23 -30.72 20.63
C ASP A 48 -15.76 -29.55 19.76
N ARG A 49 -14.59 -29.71 19.13
CA ARG A 49 -14.04 -28.74 18.19
C ARG A 49 -14.90 -28.81 16.94
N GLY A 50 -16.02 -28.10 16.99
CA GLY A 50 -16.90 -27.86 15.85
C GLY A 50 -16.04 -27.51 14.64
N THR A 51 -16.27 -28.25 13.57
CA THR A 51 -15.75 -28.00 12.23
C THR A 51 -15.80 -26.52 11.93
N ILE A 52 -14.63 -25.87 11.83
CA ILE A 52 -14.51 -24.56 11.20
C ILE A 52 -15.03 -24.76 9.78
N GLU A 53 -16.20 -24.21 9.45
CA GLU A 53 -16.66 -24.19 8.06
C GLU A 53 -15.58 -23.46 7.24
N GLN A 54 -14.91 -24.23 6.38
CA GLN A 54 -13.92 -23.71 5.45
C GLN A 54 -14.64 -22.74 4.51
N ASN A 55 -14.18 -21.49 4.42
CA ASN A 55 -14.75 -20.52 3.49
C ASN A 55 -14.60 -21.06 2.05
N PRO A 56 -15.71 -21.38 1.34
CA PRO A 56 -15.64 -22.02 0.02
C PRO A 56 -15.01 -21.13 -1.06
N LEU A 57 -14.92 -19.82 -0.80
CA LEU A 57 -14.30 -18.83 -1.69
C LEU A 57 -12.77 -18.83 -1.60
N ILE A 58 -12.18 -19.55 -0.63
CA ILE A 58 -10.74 -19.60 -0.42
C ILE A 58 -10.26 -21.05 -0.57
N ASN A 59 -9.31 -21.27 -1.48
CA ASN A 59 -8.55 -22.50 -1.63
C ASN A 59 -7.17 -22.34 -0.95
N PRO A 60 -6.94 -22.90 0.25
CA PRO A 60 -5.70 -22.69 1.01
C PRO A 60 -4.42 -23.07 0.25
N GLU A 61 -4.48 -24.06 -0.65
CA GLU A 61 -3.35 -24.54 -1.46
C GLU A 61 -3.02 -23.64 -2.66
N GLY A 62 -3.90 -22.70 -3.02
CA GLY A 62 -3.66 -21.77 -4.12
C GLY A 62 -2.50 -20.82 -3.81
N MET A 63 -1.53 -20.70 -4.71
CA MET A 63 -0.32 -19.87 -4.51
C MET A 63 -0.26 -18.64 -5.42
N THR A 64 -1.36 -18.35 -6.12
CA THR A 64 -1.60 -17.13 -6.88
C THR A 64 -3.02 -16.63 -6.62
N VAL A 65 -3.31 -15.36 -6.92
CA VAL A 65 -4.66 -14.77 -6.77
C VAL A 65 -5.74 -15.66 -7.37
N ILE A 66 -5.60 -16.04 -8.65
CA ILE A 66 -6.58 -16.87 -9.35
C ILE A 66 -6.78 -18.26 -8.74
N THR A 67 -5.72 -18.86 -8.20
CA THR A 67 -5.80 -20.20 -7.61
C THR A 67 -6.26 -20.21 -6.15
N ARG A 68 -6.07 -19.10 -5.43
CA ARG A 68 -6.43 -18.96 -4.01
C ARG A 68 -7.88 -18.54 -3.83
N PHE A 69 -8.42 -17.70 -4.72
CA PHE A 69 -9.79 -17.20 -4.59
C PHE A 69 -10.68 -17.79 -5.68
N THR A 70 -11.62 -18.63 -5.28
CA THR A 70 -12.67 -19.14 -6.16
C THR A 70 -13.67 -18.01 -6.42
N SER A 71 -14.26 -17.96 -7.62
CA SER A 71 -15.38 -17.04 -7.85
C SER A 71 -16.59 -17.48 -7.00
N PRO A 72 -17.43 -16.53 -6.54
CA PRO A 72 -18.67 -16.88 -5.86
C PRO A 72 -19.62 -17.71 -6.73
N ASP A 73 -20.51 -18.46 -6.11
CA ASP A 73 -21.48 -19.31 -6.82
C ASP A 73 -22.31 -18.48 -7.82
N GLY A 74 -22.39 -18.95 -9.06
CA GLY A 74 -23.08 -18.26 -10.16
C GLY A 74 -22.26 -17.16 -10.84
N PHE A 75 -21.03 -16.87 -10.39
CA PHE A 75 -20.14 -15.90 -11.02
C PHE A 75 -19.04 -16.58 -11.83
N ASP A 76 -18.87 -16.11 -13.07
CA ASP A 76 -17.75 -16.45 -13.93
C ASP A 76 -16.71 -15.33 -13.93
N ARG A 77 -15.43 -15.68 -13.84
CA ARG A 77 -14.35 -14.69 -13.90
C ARG A 77 -14.41 -13.91 -15.22
N VAL A 78 -14.26 -12.58 -15.16
CA VAL A 78 -14.24 -11.77 -16.38
C VAL A 78 -13.08 -12.17 -17.28
N GLY A 79 -13.31 -12.15 -18.60
CA GLY A 79 -12.28 -12.42 -19.61
C GLY A 79 -11.15 -11.39 -19.54
N ILE A 80 -9.92 -11.84 -19.77
CA ILE A 80 -8.71 -11.02 -19.67
C ILE A 80 -7.84 -11.18 -20.93
N TRP A 81 -7.13 -10.13 -21.34
CA TRP A 81 -6.21 -10.23 -22.47
C TRP A 81 -4.95 -11.01 -22.08
N PRO A 82 -4.52 -11.98 -22.91
CA PRO A 82 -3.25 -12.64 -22.71
C PRO A 82 -2.12 -11.60 -22.68
N ARG A 83 -1.31 -11.61 -21.61
CA ARG A 83 -0.23 -10.63 -21.35
C ARG A 83 -0.70 -9.20 -21.02
N GLY A 84 -1.99 -8.99 -20.73
CA GLY A 84 -2.51 -7.73 -20.17
C GLY A 84 -2.09 -7.52 -18.71
N PHE A 85 -2.25 -6.30 -18.22
CA PHE A 85 -1.98 -5.95 -16.82
C PHE A 85 -2.90 -6.71 -15.86
N GLU A 86 -4.14 -6.92 -16.28
CA GLU A 86 -5.14 -7.71 -15.59
C GLU A 86 -4.73 -9.18 -15.41
N THR A 87 -4.04 -9.76 -16.41
CA THR A 87 -3.47 -11.11 -16.29
C THR A 87 -2.35 -11.13 -15.26
N TYR A 88 -1.49 -10.11 -15.27
CA TYR A 88 -0.42 -9.99 -14.29
C TYR A 88 -0.97 -9.90 -12.86
N LEU A 89 -1.97 -9.03 -12.62
CA LEU A 89 -2.59 -8.88 -11.29
C LEU A 89 -3.26 -10.17 -10.80
N ARG A 90 -4.02 -10.85 -11.67
CA ARG A 90 -4.72 -12.10 -11.36
C ARG A 90 -3.76 -13.29 -11.14
N THR A 91 -2.49 -13.17 -11.54
CA THR A 91 -1.47 -14.22 -11.39
C THR A 91 -0.38 -13.87 -10.38
N LEU A 92 -0.55 -12.77 -9.63
CA LEU A 92 0.39 -12.40 -8.58
C LEU A 92 0.61 -13.57 -7.61
N PRO A 93 1.88 -13.88 -7.28
CA PRO A 93 2.20 -14.93 -6.33
C PRO A 93 1.73 -14.53 -4.94
N LEU A 94 1.24 -15.51 -4.18
CA LEU A 94 0.80 -15.34 -2.80
C LEU A 94 1.68 -16.17 -1.88
N LYS A 95 1.81 -15.72 -0.64
CA LYS A 95 2.35 -16.56 0.42
C LYS A 95 1.36 -17.67 0.78
N ALA A 96 1.84 -18.63 1.58
CA ALA A 96 1.00 -19.67 2.16
C ALA A 96 -0.24 -19.07 2.85
N HIS A 97 -1.36 -19.78 2.84
CA HIS A 97 -2.57 -19.33 3.50
C HIS A 97 -2.31 -19.00 4.98
N GLU A 98 -3.03 -18.00 5.50
CA GLU A 98 -2.87 -17.48 6.87
C GLU A 98 -1.49 -16.86 7.18
N SER A 99 -0.66 -16.59 6.16
CA SER A 99 0.60 -15.86 6.38
C SER A 99 0.32 -14.47 6.99
N PRO A 100 1.10 -14.05 8.01
CA PRO A 100 0.97 -12.71 8.56
C PRO A 100 1.49 -11.67 7.57
N VAL A 101 0.88 -10.49 7.58
CA VAL A 101 1.45 -9.30 6.92
C VAL A 101 2.63 -8.81 7.74
N LYS A 102 3.77 -8.54 7.10
CA LYS A 102 4.93 -7.93 7.76
C LYS A 102 5.10 -6.47 7.36
N TYR A 103 5.62 -5.66 8.28
CA TYR A 103 6.11 -4.32 7.99
C TYR A 103 7.49 -4.36 7.34
N TYR A 104 7.92 -3.23 6.77
CA TYR A 104 9.26 -3.06 6.18
C TYR A 104 10.42 -3.38 7.14
N ASN A 105 10.19 -3.31 8.46
CA ASN A 105 11.17 -3.64 9.48
C ASN A 105 11.18 -5.13 9.88
N GLY A 106 10.34 -5.95 9.23
CA GLY A 106 10.20 -7.39 9.47
C GLY A 106 9.28 -7.78 10.63
N SER A 107 8.78 -6.82 11.41
CA SER A 107 7.77 -7.09 12.44
C SER A 107 6.42 -7.44 11.82
N GLU A 108 5.64 -8.26 12.51
CA GLU A 108 4.31 -8.67 12.06
C GLU A 108 3.26 -7.61 12.40
N LYS A 109 2.34 -7.38 11.47
CA LYS A 109 1.14 -6.58 11.68
C LYS A 109 0.17 -7.38 12.55
N THR A 110 -0.42 -6.73 13.54
CA THR A 110 -1.51 -7.33 14.33
C THR A 110 -2.68 -7.67 13.43
N ASP A 111 -3.16 -8.91 13.51
CA ASP A 111 -4.28 -9.37 12.72
C ASP A 111 -5.61 -8.99 13.34
N TYR A 112 -6.25 -7.99 12.75
CA TYR A 112 -7.62 -7.57 13.05
C TYR A 112 -8.63 -8.10 12.02
N GLY A 113 -8.24 -9.08 11.19
CA GLY A 113 -9.04 -9.61 10.09
C GLY A 113 -9.03 -8.71 8.86
N TYR A 114 -7.95 -7.97 8.61
CA TYR A 114 -7.88 -6.98 7.51
C TYR A 114 -7.45 -7.57 6.16
N TRP A 115 -6.81 -8.74 6.15
CA TRP A 115 -6.31 -9.36 4.94
C TRP A 115 -6.74 -10.82 4.79
N ALA A 116 -7.00 -11.22 3.55
CA ALA A 116 -7.32 -12.59 3.18
C ALA A 116 -6.09 -13.38 2.68
N ALA A 117 -5.11 -12.67 2.10
CA ALA A 117 -3.83 -13.26 1.69
C ALA A 117 -2.75 -12.18 1.54
N VAL A 118 -1.49 -12.59 1.64
CA VAL A 118 -0.32 -11.73 1.43
C VAL A 118 0.29 -12.02 0.07
N ILE A 119 0.53 -10.97 -0.71
CA ILE A 119 1.22 -11.08 -2.01
C ILE A 119 2.71 -11.29 -1.75
N ASP A 120 3.27 -12.34 -2.36
CA ASP A 120 4.67 -12.72 -2.18
C ASP A 120 5.60 -11.86 -3.03
N MET A 121 5.79 -10.63 -2.57
CA MET A 121 6.58 -9.62 -3.26
C MET A 121 7.41 -8.81 -2.25
N PRO A 122 8.75 -8.96 -2.21
CA PRO A 122 9.60 -8.31 -1.21
C PRO A 122 9.52 -6.78 -1.27
N ILE A 123 9.30 -6.10 -0.14
CA ILE A 123 9.12 -4.63 -0.07
C ILE A 123 10.40 -3.85 0.29
N GLY A 124 11.53 -4.54 0.49
CA GLY A 124 12.77 -3.93 0.97
C GLY A 124 12.73 -3.64 2.48
N ASN A 125 13.76 -2.94 2.97
CA ASN A 125 13.98 -2.68 4.41
C ASN A 125 13.83 -1.20 4.79
N ARG A 126 13.26 -0.39 3.91
CA ARG A 126 13.03 1.04 4.10
C ARG A 126 11.54 1.26 4.24
N ASP A 127 11.14 2.31 4.94
CA ASP A 127 9.74 2.76 4.98
C ASP A 127 9.37 3.48 3.66
N LEU A 128 9.50 2.72 2.57
CA LEU A 128 9.09 2.99 1.19
C LEU A 128 8.26 1.76 0.80
N HIS A 129 7.39 1.84 -0.21
CA HIS A 129 6.34 0.84 -0.47
C HIS A 129 5.07 1.07 0.35
N GLN A 130 4.70 2.33 0.53
CA GLN A 130 3.40 2.69 1.08
C GLN A 130 2.29 2.47 0.03
N CYS A 131 1.05 2.84 0.36
CA CYS A 131 -0.14 2.50 -0.44
C CYS A 131 0.02 2.78 -1.96
N ALA A 132 0.33 4.01 -2.36
CA ALA A 132 0.54 4.37 -3.77
C ALA A 132 1.80 3.75 -4.37
N ASP A 133 2.88 3.63 -3.60
CA ASP A 133 4.15 3.02 -4.07
C ASP A 133 3.94 1.58 -4.52
N ALA A 134 3.16 0.83 -3.76
CA ALA A 134 2.86 -0.56 -4.03
C ALA A 134 2.08 -0.71 -5.36
N ILE A 135 1.16 0.22 -5.65
CA ILE A 135 0.42 0.28 -6.91
C ILE A 135 1.33 0.70 -8.08
N MET A 136 2.15 1.74 -7.90
CA MET A 136 3.15 2.14 -8.90
C MET A 136 4.11 0.99 -9.21
N ARG A 137 4.52 0.22 -8.19
CA ARG A 137 5.33 -0.98 -8.38
C ARG A 137 4.63 -2.02 -9.23
N LEU A 138 3.39 -2.41 -8.94
CA LEU A 138 2.67 -3.41 -9.74
C LEU A 138 2.64 -3.03 -11.23
N ARG A 139 2.30 -1.77 -11.51
CA ARG A 139 2.29 -1.25 -12.89
C ARG A 139 3.68 -1.30 -13.52
N ALA A 140 4.71 -0.87 -12.79
CA ALA A 140 6.08 -0.85 -13.29
C ALA A 140 6.65 -2.26 -13.52
N GLU A 141 6.43 -3.20 -12.62
CA GLU A 141 6.86 -4.61 -12.74
C GLU A 141 6.20 -5.31 -13.93
N TYR A 142 4.91 -5.07 -14.14
CA TYR A 142 4.20 -5.55 -15.34
C TYR A 142 4.83 -5.01 -16.63
N LEU A 143 5.02 -3.69 -16.72
CA LEU A 143 5.61 -3.06 -17.90
C LEU A 143 7.07 -3.48 -18.10
N TRP A 144 7.83 -3.67 -17.01
CA TRP A 144 9.22 -4.08 -17.05
C TRP A 144 9.36 -5.53 -17.53
N SER A 145 8.57 -6.45 -16.97
CA SER A 145 8.55 -7.87 -17.35
C SER A 145 8.03 -8.12 -18.78
N THR A 146 7.27 -7.16 -19.34
CA THR A 146 6.82 -7.18 -20.73
C THR A 146 7.66 -6.30 -21.66
N GLU A 147 8.81 -5.81 -21.18
CA GLU A 147 9.77 -4.96 -21.92
C GLU A 147 9.21 -3.65 -22.47
N GLN A 148 8.07 -3.18 -21.96
CA GLN A 148 7.43 -1.91 -22.31
C GLN A 148 8.08 -0.72 -21.56
N TYR A 149 9.40 -0.64 -21.60
CA TYR A 149 10.19 0.28 -20.76
C TYR A 149 9.87 1.76 -20.98
N ASP A 150 9.48 2.14 -22.19
CA ASP A 150 9.14 3.53 -22.53
C ASP A 150 7.81 3.99 -21.93
N LYS A 151 6.97 3.05 -21.49
CA LYS A 151 5.72 3.33 -20.76
C LYS A 151 5.93 3.47 -19.25
N ILE A 152 7.11 3.13 -18.74
CA ILE A 152 7.38 3.22 -17.30
C ILE A 152 7.79 4.66 -16.98
N HIS A 153 6.86 5.41 -16.41
CA HIS A 153 7.11 6.72 -15.86
C HIS A 153 6.19 6.98 -14.67
N PHE A 154 6.58 7.91 -13.79
CA PHE A 154 5.73 8.40 -12.71
C PHE A 154 6.07 9.87 -12.41
N ASN A 155 5.05 10.66 -12.10
CA ASN A 155 5.27 12.04 -11.70
C ASN A 155 5.62 12.16 -10.21
N PHE A 156 6.64 12.95 -9.91
CA PHE A 156 6.91 13.41 -8.55
C PHE A 156 5.85 14.43 -8.14
N VAL A 157 5.75 14.71 -6.83
CA VAL A 157 4.80 15.70 -6.28
C VAL A 157 4.98 17.10 -6.87
N ASN A 158 6.20 17.48 -7.28
CA ASN A 158 6.46 18.76 -7.94
C ASN A 158 6.15 18.77 -9.46
N GLY A 159 5.63 17.66 -10.02
CA GLY A 159 5.32 17.49 -11.44
C GLY A 159 6.50 17.04 -12.31
N PHE A 160 7.66 16.71 -11.74
CA PHE A 160 8.76 16.15 -12.51
C PHE A 160 8.42 14.74 -13.00
N ASN A 161 8.49 14.52 -14.31
CA ASN A 161 8.26 13.21 -14.92
C ASN A 161 9.53 12.34 -14.83
N ALA A 162 9.50 11.34 -13.94
CA ALA A 162 10.56 10.36 -13.80
C ALA A 162 10.36 9.23 -14.81
N GLU A 163 10.98 9.34 -15.98
CA GLU A 163 10.94 8.32 -17.04
C GLU A 163 12.02 7.24 -16.84
N TYR A 164 11.61 5.98 -16.82
CA TYR A 164 12.55 4.85 -16.72
C TYR A 164 13.47 4.74 -17.95
N SER A 165 12.98 5.12 -19.14
CA SER A 165 13.76 5.13 -20.38
C SER A 165 15.02 6.00 -20.27
N LYS A 166 14.96 7.15 -19.58
CA LYS A 166 16.14 7.97 -19.28
C LYS A 166 17.04 7.32 -18.24
N TRP A 167 16.45 6.75 -17.19
CA TRP A 167 17.20 6.08 -16.13
C TRP A 167 18.04 4.90 -16.65
N ARG A 168 17.41 4.01 -17.45
CA ARG A 168 18.08 2.84 -18.05
C ARG A 168 19.16 3.23 -19.06
N ASN A 169 19.10 4.43 -19.61
CA ASN A 169 20.12 4.98 -20.52
C ASN A 169 21.28 5.72 -19.78
N GLY A 170 21.37 5.56 -18.45
CA GLY A 170 22.50 6.08 -17.66
C GLY A 170 22.28 7.45 -17.03
N GLN A 171 21.10 8.05 -17.23
CA GLN A 171 20.74 9.28 -16.53
C GLN A 171 20.27 8.98 -15.10
N ARG A 172 20.45 9.93 -14.18
CA ARG A 172 19.90 9.86 -12.82
C ARG A 172 19.17 11.15 -12.50
N ILE A 173 18.24 11.05 -11.56
CA ILE A 173 17.47 12.20 -11.08
C ILE A 173 18.25 12.84 -9.95
N LYS A 174 18.54 14.14 -10.08
CA LYS A 174 19.12 14.96 -9.02
C LYS A 174 18.03 15.88 -8.49
N VAL A 175 17.81 15.84 -7.17
CA VAL A 175 16.84 16.67 -6.46
C VAL A 175 17.58 17.68 -5.60
N ASN A 176 17.22 18.96 -5.72
CA ASN A 176 17.67 20.04 -4.85
C ASN A 176 16.48 20.95 -4.51
N GLY A 177 15.80 20.65 -3.39
CA GLY A 177 14.49 21.26 -3.10
C GLY A 177 13.49 20.93 -4.21
N ASN A 178 12.85 21.95 -4.77
CA ASN A 178 11.91 21.79 -5.90
C ASN A 178 12.60 21.74 -7.28
N ASP A 179 13.91 22.00 -7.37
CA ASP A 179 14.66 21.83 -8.63
C ASP A 179 15.01 20.35 -8.82
N VAL A 180 14.35 19.72 -9.79
CA VAL A 180 14.54 18.31 -10.12
C VAL A 180 14.93 18.21 -11.58
N ARG A 181 16.06 17.52 -11.85
CA ARG A 181 16.61 17.41 -13.20
C ARG A 181 17.34 16.11 -13.45
N TRP A 182 17.39 15.75 -14.73
CA TRP A 182 18.23 14.66 -15.23
C TRP A 182 19.69 15.07 -15.27
N VAL A 183 20.57 14.17 -14.82
CA VAL A 183 22.03 14.29 -14.96
C VAL A 183 22.62 13.00 -15.51
N ASN A 184 23.64 13.11 -16.37
CA ASN A 184 24.37 11.94 -16.87
C ASN A 184 25.41 11.55 -15.82
N SER A 185 25.19 10.44 -15.12
CA SER A 185 26.06 10.06 -14.00
C SER A 185 26.24 8.54 -13.82
N ALA A 186 25.69 7.73 -14.72
CA ALA A 186 25.83 6.28 -14.69
C ALA A 186 25.96 5.72 -16.12
N MET A 187 26.39 4.46 -16.23
CA MET A 187 26.30 3.73 -17.49
C MET A 187 24.86 3.24 -17.73
N PRO A 188 24.46 3.04 -18.99
CA PRO A 188 23.22 2.36 -19.32
C PRO A 188 23.12 0.98 -18.64
N SER A 189 21.93 0.61 -18.18
CA SER A 189 21.67 -0.66 -17.53
C SER A 189 20.20 -1.07 -17.63
N THR A 190 19.97 -2.34 -17.94
CA THR A 190 18.66 -3.00 -17.91
C THR A 190 18.55 -4.02 -16.78
N SER A 191 19.46 -4.00 -15.81
CA SER A 191 19.41 -4.95 -14.70
C SER A 191 18.23 -4.64 -13.78
N TYR A 192 17.68 -5.68 -13.16
CA TYR A 192 16.65 -5.53 -12.15
C TYR A 192 17.12 -4.67 -10.97
N GLU A 193 18.39 -4.78 -10.56
CA GLU A 193 18.97 -3.91 -9.53
C GLU A 193 18.91 -2.41 -9.91
N SER A 194 19.19 -2.07 -11.18
CA SER A 194 19.06 -0.69 -11.65
C SER A 194 17.60 -0.24 -11.73
N PHE A 195 16.68 -1.14 -12.08
CA PHE A 195 15.24 -0.89 -12.06
C PHE A 195 14.75 -0.63 -10.63
N TRP A 196 15.17 -1.44 -9.67
CA TRP A 196 14.82 -1.25 -8.26
C TRP A 196 15.28 0.11 -7.73
N LYS A 197 16.51 0.53 -8.04
CA LYS A 197 17.00 1.87 -7.65
C LYS A 197 16.19 3.02 -8.27
N TYR A 198 15.64 2.80 -9.47
CA TYR A 198 14.69 3.75 -10.07
C TYR A 198 13.38 3.77 -9.29
N MET A 199 12.84 2.60 -8.94
CA MET A 199 11.61 2.52 -8.14
C MET A 199 11.78 3.17 -6.76
N GLU A 200 12.90 2.94 -6.05
CA GLU A 200 13.19 3.62 -4.78
C GLU A 200 13.26 5.15 -4.94
N MET A 201 13.78 5.64 -6.07
CA MET A 201 13.78 7.07 -6.38
C MET A 201 12.36 7.59 -6.59
N VAL A 202 11.50 6.84 -7.30
CA VAL A 202 10.08 7.17 -7.45
C VAL A 202 9.37 7.20 -6.10
N PHE A 203 9.49 6.16 -5.28
CA PHE A 203 8.85 6.07 -3.96
C PHE A 203 9.29 7.18 -3.00
N SER A 204 10.46 7.78 -3.22
CA SER A 204 10.95 8.88 -2.38
C SER A 204 10.30 10.23 -2.70
N TYR A 205 9.70 10.40 -3.89
CA TYR A 205 9.23 11.71 -4.37
C TYR A 205 7.85 11.70 -5.05
N ALA A 206 7.27 10.53 -5.27
CA ALA A 206 5.91 10.32 -5.74
C ALA A 206 5.05 9.67 -4.63
N GLY A 207 3.74 9.72 -4.78
CA GLY A 207 2.79 9.13 -3.83
C GLY A 207 1.36 9.42 -4.26
N THR A 208 0.39 9.29 -3.36
CA THR A 208 -1.03 9.53 -3.68
C THR A 208 -1.26 10.93 -4.24
N ALA A 209 -0.56 11.95 -3.71
CA ALA A 209 -0.65 13.34 -4.14
C ALA A 209 -0.22 13.58 -5.60
N SER A 210 0.68 12.74 -6.15
CA SER A 210 1.08 12.85 -7.55
C SER A 210 0.35 11.84 -8.43
N LEU A 211 0.22 10.59 -7.99
CA LEU A 211 -0.40 9.51 -8.76
C LEU A 211 -1.85 9.81 -9.12
N VAL A 212 -2.63 10.43 -8.21
CA VAL A 212 -4.04 10.78 -8.48
C VAL A 212 -4.21 11.66 -9.73
N ASN A 213 -3.22 12.51 -10.02
CA ASN A 213 -3.23 13.43 -11.16
C ASN A 213 -2.78 12.77 -12.46
N GLU A 214 -2.10 11.63 -12.36
CA GLU A 214 -1.65 10.83 -13.50
C GLU A 214 -2.75 9.88 -13.99
N LEU A 215 -3.59 9.39 -13.08
CA LEU A 215 -4.70 8.49 -13.36
C LEU A 215 -5.95 9.25 -13.86
N LYS A 216 -6.70 8.63 -14.78
CA LYS A 216 -7.98 9.14 -15.28
C LYS A 216 -9.15 8.69 -14.41
N PRO A 217 -10.12 9.55 -14.08
CA PRO A 217 -11.36 9.14 -13.43
C PRO A 217 -12.09 8.05 -14.23
N VAL A 218 -12.75 7.13 -13.53
CA VAL A 218 -13.57 6.05 -14.08
C VAL A 218 -14.88 5.99 -13.29
N GLU A 219 -16.00 5.84 -14.00
CA GLU A 219 -17.29 5.59 -13.36
C GLU A 219 -17.34 4.18 -12.76
N LEU A 220 -17.98 3.97 -11.61
CA LEU A 220 -18.03 2.66 -10.96
C LEU A 220 -18.55 1.56 -11.88
N SER A 221 -19.58 1.84 -12.68
CA SER A 221 -20.15 0.91 -13.65
C SER A 221 -19.17 0.47 -14.75
N GLU A 222 -18.07 1.20 -14.96
CA GLU A 222 -17.03 0.90 -15.95
C GLU A 222 -15.76 0.29 -15.32
N MET A 223 -15.84 -0.13 -14.04
CA MET A 223 -14.71 -0.71 -13.31
C MET A 223 -14.09 -1.90 -14.05
N GLN A 224 -12.77 -1.93 -14.05
CA GLN A 224 -11.96 -3.01 -14.62
C GLN A 224 -10.83 -3.39 -13.67
N ILE A 225 -10.29 -4.58 -13.87
CA ILE A 225 -9.06 -5.02 -13.20
C ILE A 225 -7.93 -4.07 -13.56
N GLY A 226 -7.20 -3.59 -12.54
CA GLY A 226 -6.16 -2.59 -12.67
C GLY A 226 -6.61 -1.17 -12.34
N ASP A 227 -7.90 -0.94 -12.15
CA ASP A 227 -8.41 0.33 -11.62
C ASP A 227 -8.02 0.50 -10.15
N VAL A 228 -7.90 1.76 -9.75
CA VAL A 228 -7.35 2.19 -8.48
C VAL A 228 -8.34 3.13 -7.81
N PHE A 229 -8.83 2.75 -6.64
CA PHE A 229 -9.44 3.71 -5.73
C PHE A 229 -8.33 4.53 -5.08
N ILE A 230 -8.36 5.86 -5.22
CA ILE A 230 -7.29 6.74 -4.75
C ILE A 230 -7.79 8.10 -4.28
N ARG A 231 -7.40 8.45 -3.05
CA ARG A 231 -7.48 9.80 -2.50
C ARG A 231 -6.11 10.43 -2.47
N GLY A 232 -5.93 11.51 -3.22
CA GLY A 232 -4.69 12.29 -3.21
C GLY A 232 -4.49 13.12 -1.94
N GLY A 233 -3.24 13.44 -1.62
CA GLY A 233 -2.89 14.33 -0.50
C GLY A 233 -2.28 13.61 0.71
N SER A 234 -2.21 14.32 1.82
CA SER A 234 -1.74 13.79 3.12
C SER A 234 -2.71 14.25 4.22
N PRO A 235 -3.55 13.35 4.77
CA PRO A 235 -3.58 11.91 4.48
C PRO A 235 -4.18 11.61 3.10
N GLY A 236 -3.70 10.55 2.47
CA GLY A 236 -4.25 9.96 1.25
C GLY A 236 -4.08 8.46 1.29
N HIS A 237 -4.84 7.72 0.47
CA HIS A 237 -4.75 6.27 0.39
C HIS A 237 -5.03 5.77 -1.02
N ALA A 238 -4.58 4.56 -1.33
CA ALA A 238 -4.87 3.92 -2.60
C ALA A 238 -4.97 2.39 -2.46
N VAL A 239 -5.95 1.80 -3.15
CA VAL A 239 -6.14 0.35 -3.29
C VAL A 239 -6.44 0.01 -4.76
N ILE A 240 -6.04 -1.17 -5.22
CA ILE A 240 -6.17 -1.59 -6.61
C ILE A 240 -7.11 -2.78 -6.76
N VAL A 241 -7.93 -2.77 -7.82
CA VAL A 241 -8.76 -3.90 -8.25
C VAL A 241 -7.85 -4.94 -8.92
N ILE A 242 -7.74 -6.12 -8.33
CA ILE A 242 -6.82 -7.18 -8.83
C ILE A 242 -7.55 -8.31 -9.55
N ASP A 243 -8.86 -8.39 -9.38
CA ASP A 243 -9.67 -9.47 -9.94
C ASP A 243 -11.14 -9.09 -9.99
N MET A 244 -11.87 -9.71 -10.92
CA MET A 244 -13.31 -9.51 -11.11
C MET A 244 -14.00 -10.78 -11.63
N ALA A 245 -15.26 -10.96 -11.26
CA ALA A 245 -16.16 -11.98 -11.79
C ALA A 245 -17.56 -11.38 -12.01
N VAL A 246 -18.32 -11.95 -12.93
CA VAL A 246 -19.66 -11.50 -13.34
C VAL A 246 -20.64 -12.67 -13.28
N ASN A 247 -21.83 -12.43 -12.74
CA ASN A 247 -22.94 -13.34 -12.85
C ASN A 247 -23.63 -13.08 -14.20
N THR A 248 -23.57 -14.06 -15.09
CA THR A 248 -24.07 -13.91 -16.47
C THR A 248 -25.59 -13.91 -16.58
N ASP A 249 -26.31 -14.32 -15.54
CA ASP A 249 -27.77 -14.29 -15.48
C ASP A 249 -28.31 -12.95 -14.95
N THR A 250 -27.57 -12.28 -14.06
CA THR A 250 -28.00 -11.03 -13.39
C THR A 250 -27.22 -9.78 -13.81
N ASP A 251 -26.13 -9.93 -14.57
CA ASP A 251 -25.12 -8.90 -14.88
C ASP A 251 -24.44 -8.28 -13.64
N GLU A 252 -24.62 -8.87 -12.45
CA GLU A 252 -23.94 -8.43 -11.23
C GLU A 252 -22.45 -8.75 -11.30
N SER A 253 -21.61 -7.82 -10.86
CA SER A 253 -20.16 -8.02 -10.82
C SER A 253 -19.64 -8.01 -9.39
N VAL A 254 -18.57 -8.78 -9.15
CA VAL A 254 -17.81 -8.79 -7.90
C VAL A 254 -16.33 -8.57 -8.19
N TYR A 255 -15.60 -8.02 -7.23
CA TYR A 255 -14.18 -7.68 -7.39
C TYR A 255 -13.35 -7.93 -6.13
N LEU A 256 -12.03 -8.10 -6.31
CA LEU A 256 -11.05 -8.20 -5.23
C LEU A 256 -10.18 -6.95 -5.18
N LEU A 257 -9.84 -6.52 -3.97
CA LEU A 257 -8.97 -5.37 -3.72
C LEU A 257 -7.65 -5.81 -3.08
N ALA A 258 -6.56 -5.17 -3.50
CA ALA A 258 -5.27 -5.27 -2.82
C ALA A 258 -4.73 -3.89 -2.43
N GLN A 259 -3.92 -3.87 -1.38
CA GLN A 259 -3.27 -2.66 -0.90
C GLN A 259 -1.91 -2.94 -0.26
N SER A 260 -1.12 -1.88 -0.12
CA SER A 260 -0.22 -1.71 1.04
C SER A 260 -0.74 -0.53 1.88
N TYR A 261 -0.10 -0.18 2.98
CA TYR A 261 -0.54 0.90 3.87
C TYR A 261 0.64 1.71 4.42
N MET A 262 0.37 2.54 5.42
CA MET A 262 1.34 3.37 6.13
C MET A 262 1.40 2.94 7.62
N PRO A 263 2.56 2.59 8.17
CA PRO A 263 3.88 2.51 7.53
C PRO A 263 3.95 1.41 6.46
N ALA A 264 5.02 1.40 5.65
CA ALA A 264 5.18 0.43 4.58
C ALA A 264 5.06 -1.01 5.10
N GLN A 265 4.21 -1.77 4.43
CA GLN A 265 3.91 -3.15 4.78
C GLN A 265 3.72 -4.00 3.54
N GLU A 266 3.77 -5.31 3.72
CA GLU A 266 3.59 -6.25 2.62
C GLU A 266 2.22 -6.04 1.98
N MET A 267 2.22 -6.10 0.64
CA MET A 267 0.99 -5.98 -0.10
C MET A 267 0.10 -7.18 0.21
N HIS A 268 -1.18 -6.93 0.40
CA HIS A 268 -2.14 -7.95 0.78
C HIS A 268 -3.49 -7.68 0.15
N ILE A 269 -4.27 -8.75 0.06
CA ILE A 269 -5.62 -8.78 -0.47
C ILE A 269 -6.55 -8.54 0.70
N LEU A 270 -7.46 -7.59 0.55
CA LEU A 270 -8.35 -7.14 1.60
C LEU A 270 -9.47 -8.13 1.85
N THR A 271 -9.85 -8.32 3.11
CA THR A 271 -11.15 -8.89 3.45
C THR A 271 -12.26 -7.91 3.10
N ASN A 272 -13.47 -8.39 2.83
CA ASN A 272 -14.65 -7.53 2.68
C ASN A 272 -15.37 -7.41 4.04
N PRO A 273 -15.36 -6.22 4.70
CA PRO A 273 -16.05 -6.04 5.97
C PRO A 273 -17.56 -5.87 5.83
N ASN A 274 -18.07 -5.66 4.61
CA ASN A 274 -19.47 -5.32 4.34
C ASN A 274 -20.35 -6.57 4.19
N ASP A 275 -19.75 -7.70 3.79
CA ASP A 275 -20.44 -8.97 3.59
C ASP A 275 -19.50 -10.13 3.92
N ALA A 276 -19.74 -10.77 5.06
CA ALA A 276 -18.92 -11.88 5.54
C ALA A 276 -19.06 -13.15 4.68
N ALA A 277 -20.21 -13.36 4.03
CA ALA A 277 -20.45 -14.53 3.18
C ALA A 277 -19.78 -14.35 1.81
N LEU A 278 -19.66 -13.11 1.33
CA LEU A 278 -18.99 -12.78 0.08
C LEU A 278 -17.47 -12.57 0.24
N SER A 279 -17.00 -12.28 1.46
CA SER A 279 -15.59 -11.97 1.73
C SER A 279 -14.64 -13.09 1.24
N PRO A 280 -13.58 -12.73 0.49
CA PRO A 280 -13.01 -11.38 0.32
C PRO A 280 -13.54 -10.60 -0.88
N TRP A 281 -14.49 -11.14 -1.64
CA TRP A 281 -15.08 -10.45 -2.78
C TRP A 281 -15.96 -9.28 -2.31
N TYR A 282 -15.92 -8.21 -3.09
CA TYR A 282 -16.78 -7.03 -2.95
C TYR A 282 -17.80 -7.05 -4.08
N LYS A 283 -19.04 -6.69 -3.80
CA LYS A 283 -20.04 -6.52 -4.85
C LYS A 283 -19.91 -5.14 -5.49
N LEU A 284 -19.94 -5.09 -6.81
CA LEU A 284 -19.98 -3.84 -7.56
C LEU A 284 -21.43 -3.38 -7.63
N GLU A 285 -21.76 -2.38 -6.81
CA GLU A 285 -23.08 -1.78 -6.74
C GLU A 285 -22.95 -0.26 -6.81
N GLU A 286 -24.03 0.42 -7.21
CA GLU A 286 -24.12 1.88 -7.17
C GLU A 286 -24.28 2.35 -5.72
N VAL A 287 -23.15 2.43 -5.03
CA VAL A 287 -23.02 2.97 -3.66
C VAL A 287 -22.29 4.30 -3.69
N GLU A 288 -22.55 5.16 -2.71
CA GLU A 288 -21.81 6.43 -2.57
C GLU A 288 -20.40 6.21 -2.01
N GLU A 289 -20.23 5.19 -1.17
CA GLU A 289 -18.96 4.90 -0.49
C GLU A 289 -18.58 3.43 -0.61
N ILE A 290 -17.28 3.17 -0.79
CA ILE A 290 -16.66 1.86 -0.75
C ILE A 290 -15.88 1.74 0.56
N ASN A 291 -16.40 0.93 1.47
CA ASN A 291 -15.78 0.66 2.77
C ASN A 291 -14.80 -0.51 2.67
N THR A 292 -13.52 -0.24 2.93
CA THR A 292 -12.49 -1.26 3.13
C THR A 292 -12.13 -1.36 4.62
N PRO A 293 -11.39 -2.38 5.08
CA PRO A 293 -11.10 -2.55 6.49
C PRO A 293 -10.41 -1.36 7.17
N GLU A 294 -9.59 -0.62 6.42
CA GLU A 294 -8.75 0.47 6.97
C GLU A 294 -9.07 1.84 6.35
N TRP A 295 -9.93 1.93 5.33
CA TRP A 295 -10.21 3.18 4.63
C TRP A 295 -11.61 3.22 3.99
N ARG A 296 -12.12 4.42 3.72
CA ARG A 296 -13.37 4.64 2.96
C ARG A 296 -13.10 5.51 1.75
N PHE A 297 -13.56 5.07 0.59
CA PHE A 297 -13.47 5.82 -0.66
C PHE A 297 -14.84 6.30 -1.10
N ASP A 298 -14.91 7.52 -1.62
CA ASP A 298 -16.09 7.98 -2.36
C ASP A 298 -16.11 7.28 -3.73
N LYS A 299 -17.30 7.04 -4.28
CA LYS A 299 -17.44 6.42 -5.61
C LYS A 299 -16.66 7.11 -6.73
N THR A 300 -16.45 8.42 -6.61
CA THR A 300 -15.73 9.24 -7.58
C THR A 300 -14.20 9.12 -7.48
N GLU A 301 -13.69 8.32 -6.54
CA GLU A 301 -12.25 8.13 -6.32
C GLU A 301 -11.68 6.94 -7.11
N LEU A 302 -12.48 6.28 -7.95
CA LEU A 302 -12.01 5.24 -8.88
C LEU A 302 -11.30 5.88 -10.09
N ARG A 303 -10.10 5.39 -10.40
CA ARG A 303 -9.26 5.89 -11.49
C ARG A 303 -8.49 4.79 -12.20
N ARG A 304 -8.03 5.05 -13.43
CA ARG A 304 -7.30 4.11 -14.29
C ARG A 304 -6.00 4.71 -14.82
N PHE A 305 -4.98 3.85 -14.98
CA PHE A 305 -3.74 4.23 -15.67
C PHE A 305 -4.01 4.63 -17.12
N GLN A 306 -3.26 5.59 -17.63
CA GLN A 306 -3.26 5.93 -19.05
C GLN A 306 -2.28 4.99 -19.78
N ASP A 307 -2.68 4.50 -20.95
CA ASP A 307 -1.81 3.72 -21.85
C ASP A 307 -1.15 4.60 -22.92
#